data_AF-A0A4Y2AB36-F1
#
_entry.id   AF-A0A4Y2AB36-F1
#
_cell.length_a   1.000
_cell.length_b   1.000
_cell.length_c   1.000
_cell.angle_alpha   90.00
_cell.angle_beta   90.00
_cell.angle_gamma   90.00
#
_symmetry.space_group_name_H-M   'P 1'
#
loop_
_entity.id
_entity.type
_entity.pdbx_description
1 polymer ?
#
loop_
_entity_poly.entity_id
_entity_poly.type
_entity_poly.pdbx_seq_one_letter_code
_entity_poly.pdbx_strand_id
1 'polypeptide(L)'
;MPEKRRIEDMEKNKLIEAKKGERKILCSKKESEILTKKDVCISSDSESDISKQEDRASELEETRILKPIADTDLIGINDFVLVKFLKKNIVSHYVGRVEAVYGSIDFDVQFLRKKDGQSSTSKDSKSFFYPDVKDTSQISQNEIVAKLPLPDIDGTTLRTASQITFNVDMSNYIVK
;
A
#
# COMPACT_ATOMS: atom_id res chain seq x y z
N MET A 1 44.06 -30.99 10.73
CA MET A 1 44.41 -29.74 11.44
C MET A 1 45.37 -28.97 10.54
N PRO A 2 45.37 -27.63 10.51
CA PRO A 2 44.36 -26.74 9.93
C PRO A 2 45.07 -25.63 9.09
N GLU A 3 44.39 -24.51 8.85
CA GLU A 3 44.97 -23.15 8.70
C GLU A 3 45.27 -22.53 7.32
N LYS A 4 44.42 -21.54 6.99
CA LYS A 4 44.76 -20.16 6.56
C LYS A 4 45.18 -19.99 5.07
N ARG A 5 44.79 -18.96 4.31
CA ARG A 5 43.81 -17.84 4.31
C ARG A 5 44.32 -16.91 3.18
N ARG A 6 43.43 -16.36 2.33
CA ARG A 6 43.56 -15.07 1.58
C ARG A 6 44.57 -15.06 0.41
N ILE A 7 44.24 -14.53 -0.77
CA ILE A 7 44.37 -13.13 -1.24
C ILE A 7 43.74 -13.16 -2.66
N GLU A 8 42.60 -12.53 -2.93
CA GLU A 8 42.43 -11.14 -3.41
C GLU A 8 42.67 -10.96 -4.94
N ASP A 9 41.68 -10.33 -5.58
CA ASP A 9 41.77 -9.42 -6.76
C ASP A 9 41.89 -9.97 -8.19
N MET A 10 40.73 -10.08 -8.88
CA MET A 10 40.65 -9.85 -10.33
C MET A 10 39.40 -9.05 -10.67
N GLU A 11 39.38 -7.84 -10.13
CA GLU A 11 38.43 -6.77 -10.41
C GLU A 11 38.95 -5.91 -11.58
N LYS A 12 38.01 -5.46 -12.44
CA LYS A 12 37.95 -4.16 -13.12
C LYS A 12 38.43 -3.99 -14.58
N ASN A 13 37.41 -3.95 -15.45
CA ASN A 13 37.05 -2.83 -16.35
C ASN A 13 37.95 -2.48 -17.56
N LYS A 14 37.45 -2.73 -18.79
CA LYS A 14 37.43 -1.70 -19.85
C LYS A 14 36.62 -2.10 -21.11
N LEU A 15 35.90 -1.11 -21.65
CA LEU A 15 35.28 -1.01 -23.00
C LEU A 15 33.88 -1.65 -23.16
N ILE A 16 32.76 -0.95 -22.94
CA ILE A 16 32.19 0.27 -23.59
C ILE A 16 31.68 0.00 -25.02
N GLU A 17 30.43 0.45 -25.25
CA GLU A 17 29.65 0.59 -26.51
C GLU A 17 28.79 -0.62 -26.93
N ALA A 18 27.53 -0.52 -27.38
CA ALA A 18 26.50 0.51 -27.51
C ALA A 18 25.25 -0.24 -28.06
N LYS A 19 24.01 0.03 -27.62
CA LYS A 19 22.92 0.71 -28.38
C LYS A 19 21.66 0.54 -27.51
N LYS A 20 21.05 1.57 -26.92
CA LYS A 20 20.36 2.77 -27.43
C LYS A 20 19.07 2.46 -28.21
N GLY A 21 17.94 2.93 -27.66
CA GLY A 21 16.61 3.05 -28.29
C GLY A 21 15.52 2.98 -27.20
N GLU A 22 15.13 4.02 -26.47
CA GLU A 22 14.39 5.26 -26.83
C GLU A 22 13.00 5.08 -27.47
N ARG A 23 11.96 5.43 -26.65
CA ARG A 23 10.62 5.98 -26.96
C ARG A 23 9.55 4.97 -27.45
N LYS A 24 8.23 5.10 -27.16
CA LYS A 24 7.37 6.28 -27.00
C LYS A 24 6.16 6.02 -26.09
N ILE A 25 5.79 7.05 -25.33
CA ILE A 25 4.44 7.29 -24.80
C ILE A 25 3.50 7.52 -26.00
N LEU A 26 2.40 6.78 -26.08
CA LEU A 26 1.28 7.11 -26.96
C LEU A 26 0.12 7.62 -26.12
N CYS A 27 0.02 8.95 -26.08
CA CYS A 27 -1.16 9.70 -25.70
C CYS A 27 -2.17 9.59 -26.84
N SER A 28 -3.33 8.98 -26.57
CA SER A 28 -4.48 9.08 -27.48
C SER A 28 -5.32 10.28 -27.07
N LYS A 29 -5.05 11.41 -27.74
CA LYS A 29 -6.02 12.49 -27.87
C LYS A 29 -7.15 12.04 -28.79
N LYS A 30 -8.40 12.27 -28.40
CA LYS A 30 -9.50 12.56 -29.33
C LYS A 30 -10.17 13.85 -28.88
N GLU A 31 -9.89 14.91 -29.64
CA GLU A 31 -10.71 16.11 -29.71
C GLU A 31 -11.65 15.96 -30.90
N SER A 32 -12.94 16.23 -30.67
CA SER A 32 -13.97 16.67 -31.64
C SER A 32 -15.26 16.84 -30.82
N GLU A 33 -16.06 17.90 -30.87
CA GLU A 33 -16.21 19.02 -31.80
C GLU A 33 -16.93 20.18 -31.09
N ILE A 34 -16.66 21.39 -31.58
CA ILE A 34 -17.22 22.68 -31.20
C ILE A 34 -18.51 22.89 -32.00
N LEU A 35 -19.62 23.30 -31.38
CA LEU A 35 -20.69 24.02 -32.07
C LEU A 35 -21.34 25.08 -31.16
N THR A 36 -21.30 26.28 -31.70
CA THR A 36 -21.71 27.62 -31.27
C THR A 36 -23.18 27.80 -30.84
N LYS A 37 -23.45 28.76 -29.94
CA LYS A 37 -24.17 30.03 -30.23
C LYS A 37 -24.17 30.99 -29.02
N LYS A 38 -23.99 32.28 -29.33
CA LYS A 38 -24.00 33.46 -28.43
C LYS A 38 -25.43 33.74 -27.94
N ASP A 39 -25.58 34.37 -26.77
CA ASP A 39 -26.11 35.75 -26.67
C ASP A 39 -26.09 36.31 -25.23
N VAL A 40 -25.56 37.54 -25.15
CA VAL A 40 -25.96 38.70 -24.33
C VAL A 40 -26.03 38.61 -22.80
N CYS A 41 -25.27 39.52 -22.19
CA CYS A 41 -25.13 39.85 -20.78
C CYS A 41 -26.09 40.96 -20.33
N ILE A 42 -26.73 40.81 -19.16
CA ILE A 42 -27.12 41.91 -18.26
C ILE A 42 -27.02 41.40 -16.81
N SER A 43 -26.20 42.08 -16.01
CA SER A 43 -25.98 41.85 -14.58
C SER A 43 -27.26 42.09 -13.77
N SER A 44 -27.57 41.17 -12.85
CA SER A 44 -28.49 41.42 -11.75
C SER A 44 -27.73 41.17 -10.45
N ASP A 45 -27.44 42.27 -9.77
CA ASP A 45 -26.82 42.31 -8.45
C ASP A 45 -27.86 41.88 -7.42
N SER A 46 -27.62 40.75 -6.75
CA SER A 46 -28.52 40.22 -5.73
C SER A 46 -27.71 39.73 -4.55
N GLU A 47 -27.47 40.65 -3.63
CA GLU A 47 -26.92 40.42 -2.30
C GLU A 47 -27.86 39.48 -1.54
N SER A 48 -27.50 38.21 -1.42
CA SER A 48 -28.21 37.25 -0.58
C SER A 48 -27.24 36.65 0.43
N ASP A 49 -27.34 37.25 1.62
CA ASP A 49 -26.70 36.89 2.87
C ASP A 49 -27.23 35.50 3.30
N ILE A 50 -26.50 34.45 2.97
CA ILE A 50 -26.72 33.12 3.52
C ILE A 50 -25.59 32.81 4.50
N SER A 51 -25.96 32.90 5.77
CA SER A 51 -25.28 32.29 6.91
C SER A 51 -24.66 30.95 6.50
N LYS A 52 -23.33 30.92 6.38
CA LYS A 52 -22.58 29.68 6.23
C LYS A 52 -22.59 29.01 7.60
N GLN A 53 -23.69 28.31 7.86
CA GLN A 53 -23.78 27.36 8.96
C GLN A 53 -22.64 26.36 8.77
N GLU A 54 -21.78 26.31 9.78
CA GLU A 54 -20.66 25.41 9.85
C GLU A 54 -21.19 23.98 10.00
N ASP A 55 -21.48 23.32 8.88
CA ASP A 55 -21.53 21.86 8.88
C ASP A 55 -20.07 21.36 8.90
N ARG A 56 -19.44 21.53 10.06
CA ARG A 56 -18.36 20.66 10.50
C ARG A 56 -19.00 19.30 10.73
N ALA A 57 -19.26 18.59 9.64
CA ALA A 57 -19.30 17.14 9.65
C ALA A 57 -17.94 16.71 10.20
N SER A 58 -17.89 16.55 11.53
CA SER A 58 -16.82 15.82 12.18
C SER A 58 -17.04 14.39 11.71
N GLU A 59 -16.43 14.08 10.57
CA GLU A 59 -16.23 12.71 10.12
C GLU A 59 -15.43 12.05 11.23
N LEU A 60 -16.16 11.50 12.21
CA LEU A 60 -15.60 10.71 13.27
C LEU A 60 -14.90 9.59 12.52
N GLU A 61 -13.56 9.56 12.55
CA GLU A 61 -12.79 8.45 11.99
C GLU A 61 -13.15 7.20 12.80
N GLU A 62 -14.26 6.55 12.43
CA GLU A 62 -14.72 5.29 12.97
C GLU A 62 -13.69 4.25 12.53
N THR A 63 -12.72 4.00 13.41
CA THR A 63 -11.75 2.93 13.21
C THR A 63 -12.50 1.62 13.02
N ARG A 64 -12.35 0.99 11.85
CA ARG A 64 -13.06 -0.24 11.54
C ARG A 64 -12.53 -1.38 12.42
N ILE A 65 -13.42 -2.24 12.88
CA ILE A 65 -13.05 -3.46 13.62
C ILE A 65 -12.68 -4.55 12.61
N LEU A 66 -11.52 -5.21 12.78
CA LEU A 66 -11.13 -6.34 11.95
C LEU A 66 -12.03 -7.55 12.20
N LYS A 67 -12.65 -8.05 11.13
CA LYS A 67 -13.39 -9.31 11.15
C LYS A 67 -12.43 -10.47 10.81
N PRO A 68 -12.47 -11.59 11.55
CA PRO A 68 -11.77 -12.79 11.15
C PRO A 68 -12.21 -13.26 9.77
N ILE A 69 -11.29 -13.84 9.01
CA ILE A 69 -11.59 -14.39 7.70
C ILE A 69 -12.51 -15.61 7.83
N ALA A 70 -13.55 -15.65 7.01
CA ALA A 70 -14.42 -16.81 6.85
C ALA A 70 -13.97 -17.66 5.66
N ASP A 71 -14.30 -18.95 5.66
CA ASP A 71 -13.97 -19.86 4.54
C ASP A 71 -14.63 -19.44 3.21
N THR A 72 -15.68 -18.61 3.28
CA THR A 72 -16.37 -18.05 2.11
C THR A 72 -15.71 -16.80 1.54
N ASP A 73 -14.75 -16.21 2.25
CA ASP A 73 -14.16 -14.95 1.84
C ASP A 73 -13.21 -15.15 0.66
N LEU A 74 -13.47 -14.41 -0.41
CA LEU A 74 -12.63 -14.42 -1.60
C LEU A 74 -11.43 -13.49 -1.40
N ILE A 75 -10.24 -14.09 -1.37
CA ILE A 75 -8.96 -13.38 -1.40
C ILE A 75 -8.46 -13.35 -2.84
N GLY A 76 -8.32 -12.14 -3.37
CA GLY A 76 -7.83 -11.88 -4.71
C GLY A 76 -6.43 -11.28 -4.73
N ILE A 77 -5.87 -11.21 -5.94
CA ILE A 77 -4.62 -10.49 -6.20
C ILE A 77 -4.80 -9.02 -5.80
N ASN A 78 -3.78 -8.44 -5.19
CA ASN A 78 -3.72 -7.08 -4.65
C ASN A 78 -4.51 -6.83 -3.37
N ASP A 79 -5.18 -7.84 -2.82
CA ASP A 79 -5.77 -7.70 -1.49
C ASP A 79 -4.68 -7.61 -0.42
N PHE A 80 -4.96 -6.87 0.64
CA PHE A 80 -4.14 -6.82 1.82
C PHE A 80 -4.69 -7.79 2.88
N VAL A 81 -3.80 -8.53 3.51
CA VAL A 81 -4.15 -9.58 4.47
C VAL A 81 -3.28 -9.47 5.72
N LEU A 82 -3.85 -9.87 6.85
CA LEU A 82 -3.14 -10.10 8.09
C LEU A 82 -2.83 -11.59 8.22
N VAL A 83 -1.55 -11.93 8.29
CA VAL A 83 -1.06 -13.32 8.33
C VAL A 83 -0.48 -13.62 9.69
N LYS A 84 -0.80 -14.78 10.27
CA LYS A 84 -0.19 -15.28 11.51
C LYS A 84 0.97 -16.22 11.20
N PHE A 85 2.06 -16.06 11.94
CA PHE A 85 3.16 -17.01 11.98
C PHE A 85 3.36 -17.51 13.41
N LEU A 86 3.37 -18.82 13.57
CA LEU A 86 3.68 -19.46 14.84
C LEU A 86 5.19 -19.70 14.94
N LYS A 87 5.85 -19.06 15.91
CA LYS A 87 7.26 -19.30 16.22
C LYS A 87 7.40 -19.76 17.66
N LYS A 88 7.68 -21.05 17.86
CA LYS A 88 7.73 -21.70 19.18
C LYS A 88 6.40 -21.49 19.92
N ASN A 89 6.39 -20.59 20.91
CA ASN A 89 5.23 -20.27 21.75
C ASN A 89 4.67 -18.87 21.52
N ILE A 90 5.10 -18.19 20.44
CA ILE A 90 4.67 -16.82 20.13
C ILE A 90 4.00 -16.80 18.77
N VAL A 91 2.79 -16.25 18.72
CA VAL A 91 2.10 -15.91 17.47
C VAL A 91 2.47 -14.46 17.12
N SER A 92 3.12 -14.28 15.98
CA SER A 92 3.38 -12.94 15.42
C SER A 92 2.50 -12.75 14.18
N HIS A 93 2.06 -11.52 13.96
CA HIS A 93 1.24 -11.15 12.82
C HIS A 93 2.02 -10.22 11.90
N TYR A 94 1.79 -10.36 10.61
CA TYR A 94 2.41 -9.53 9.59
C TYR A 94 1.36 -9.11 8.59
N VAL A 95 1.50 -7.90 8.07
CA VAL A 95 0.66 -7.41 6.99
C VAL A 95 1.34 -7.73 5.66
N GLY A 96 0.56 -8.18 4.69
CA GLY A 96 1.06 -8.45 3.35
C GLY A 96 0.05 -8.14 2.27
N ARG A 97 0.53 -7.97 1.05
CA ARG A 97 -0.28 -7.87 -0.18
C ARG A 97 -0.18 -9.18 -0.96
N VAL A 98 -1.31 -9.67 -1.44
CA VAL A 98 -1.36 -10.85 -2.31
C VAL A 98 -0.85 -10.49 -3.70
N GLU A 99 0.20 -11.17 -4.15
CA GLU A 99 0.81 -11.02 -5.48
C GLU A 99 0.29 -12.06 -6.47
N ALA A 100 0.08 -13.29 -6.00
CA ALA A 100 -0.48 -14.38 -6.80
C ALA A 100 -1.39 -15.29 -5.95
N VAL A 101 -2.34 -15.92 -6.62
CA VAL A 101 -3.32 -16.83 -6.02
C VAL A 101 -3.21 -18.18 -6.73
N TYR A 102 -3.04 -19.26 -5.97
CA TYR A 102 -2.94 -20.62 -6.47
C TYR A 102 -4.13 -21.45 -5.97
N GLY A 103 -5.21 -21.45 -6.76
CA GLY A 103 -6.46 -22.07 -6.35
C GLY A 103 -7.13 -21.29 -5.21
N SER A 104 -7.65 -22.01 -4.22
CA SER A 104 -8.36 -21.40 -3.07
C SER A 104 -7.62 -21.57 -1.75
N ILE A 105 -6.42 -22.15 -1.77
CA ILE A 105 -5.71 -22.57 -0.56
C ILE A 105 -4.37 -21.89 -0.35
N ASP A 106 -3.66 -21.52 -1.42
CA ASP A 106 -2.29 -21.02 -1.34
C ASP A 106 -2.14 -19.68 -2.07
N PHE A 107 -1.39 -18.76 -1.45
CA PHE A 107 -1.22 -17.39 -1.89
C PHE A 107 0.24 -16.97 -1.80
N ASP A 108 0.77 -16.30 -2.82
CA ASP A 108 2.03 -15.59 -2.67
C ASP A 108 1.75 -14.21 -2.09
N VAL A 109 2.33 -13.94 -0.92
CA VAL A 109 2.11 -12.72 -0.17
C VAL A 109 3.42 -11.95 -0.06
N GLN A 110 3.43 -10.71 -0.55
CA GLN A 110 4.52 -9.76 -0.32
C GLN A 110 4.31 -9.04 1.01
N PHE A 111 5.23 -9.23 1.95
CA PHE A 111 5.13 -8.66 3.29
C PHE A 111 5.58 -7.21 3.34
N LEU A 112 4.87 -6.43 4.18
CA LEU A 112 5.24 -5.08 4.54
C LEU A 112 5.99 -5.08 5.87
N ARG A 113 6.81 -4.06 6.09
CA ARG A 113 7.49 -3.81 7.36
C ARG A 113 6.75 -2.73 8.12
N LYS A 114 6.54 -2.95 9.42
CA LYS A 114 6.09 -1.90 10.32
C LYS A 114 7.24 -0.92 10.57
N LYS A 115 6.93 0.38 10.64
CA LYS A 115 7.92 1.39 11.03
C LYS A 115 8.20 1.31 12.53
N ASP A 116 9.41 0.89 12.89
CA ASP A 116 9.86 0.85 14.28
C ASP A 116 10.00 2.27 14.88
N GLY A 117 9.70 2.41 16.17
CA GLY A 117 10.00 3.62 16.95
C GLY A 117 8.83 4.53 17.31
N GLN A 118 7.59 4.16 16.99
CA GLN A 118 6.38 4.92 17.33
C GLN A 118 5.56 4.18 18.38
N SER A 119 5.21 4.86 19.47
CA SER A 119 4.37 4.35 20.56
C SER A 119 3.07 3.73 20.02
N SER A 120 2.63 2.63 20.64
CA SER A 120 1.36 1.93 20.37
C SER A 120 0.10 2.79 20.51
N THR A 121 0.24 4.03 20.99
CA THR A 121 -0.83 5.01 21.17
C THR A 121 -0.93 6.05 20.05
N SER A 122 -0.04 6.06 19.06
CA SER A 122 -0.06 7.02 17.95
C SER A 122 -0.67 6.43 16.67
N LYS A 123 -1.29 7.28 15.84
CA LYS A 123 -1.80 6.94 14.48
C LYS A 123 -0.70 6.26 13.63
N ASP A 124 0.56 6.55 13.93
CA ASP A 124 1.76 6.00 13.29
C ASP A 124 2.03 4.51 13.61
N SER A 125 1.38 3.94 14.63
CA SER A 125 1.47 2.51 14.96
C SER A 125 0.87 1.58 13.90
N LYS A 126 0.19 2.15 12.90
CA LYS A 126 -0.46 1.48 11.76
C LYS A 126 0.22 1.80 10.42
N SER A 127 1.44 2.33 10.46
CA SER A 127 2.23 2.72 9.29
C SER A 127 3.14 1.59 8.84
N PHE A 128 3.02 1.24 7.56
CA PHE A 128 3.76 0.15 6.91
C PHE A 128 4.44 0.64 5.64
N PHE A 129 5.49 -0.07 5.23
CA PHE A 129 6.21 0.20 3.98
C PHE A 129 6.70 -1.11 3.34
N TYR A 130 6.92 -1.09 2.03
CA TYR A 130 7.58 -2.20 1.37
C TYR A 130 9.08 -2.19 1.70
N PRO A 131 9.68 -3.33 2.09
CA PRO A 131 11.12 -3.42 2.27
C PRO A 131 11.87 -3.22 0.95
N ASP A 132 13.12 -2.73 1.02
CA ASP A 132 13.99 -2.53 -0.15
C ASP A 132 14.23 -3.83 -0.94
N VAL A 133 14.36 -4.94 -0.20
CA VAL A 133 14.42 -6.29 -0.77
C VAL A 133 13.04 -6.90 -0.66
N LYS A 134 12.48 -7.33 -1.81
CA LYS A 134 11.16 -7.97 -1.87
C LYS A 134 11.11 -9.18 -0.93
N ASP A 135 10.24 -9.08 0.07
CA ASP A 135 9.96 -10.12 1.06
C ASP A 135 8.65 -10.80 0.66
N THR A 136 8.72 -12.03 0.14
CA THR A 136 7.56 -12.76 -0.37
C THR A 136 7.63 -14.20 0.08
N SER A 137 6.49 -14.74 0.52
CA SER A 137 6.34 -16.15 0.86
C SER A 137 5.00 -16.67 0.39
N GLN A 138 4.96 -17.97 0.13
CA GLN A 138 3.72 -18.71 -0.04
C GLN A 138 3.06 -18.92 1.33
N ILE A 139 1.76 -18.64 1.42
CA ILE A 139 0.94 -18.66 2.64
C ILE A 139 -0.33 -19.45 2.36
N SER A 140 -0.70 -20.31 3.31
CA SER A 140 -1.96 -21.06 3.24
C SER A 140 -3.14 -20.24 3.77
N GLN A 141 -4.36 -20.53 3.31
CA GLN A 141 -5.59 -19.89 3.78
C GLN A 141 -5.72 -19.93 5.32
N ASN A 142 -5.27 -21.02 5.95
CA ASN A 142 -5.34 -21.22 7.40
C ASN A 142 -4.44 -20.28 8.21
N GLU A 143 -3.41 -19.71 7.58
CA GLU A 143 -2.49 -18.74 8.16
C GLU A 143 -2.99 -17.30 8.00
N ILE A 144 -3.96 -17.08 7.13
CA ILE A 144 -4.61 -15.78 6.98
C ILE A 144 -5.63 -15.61 8.09
N VAL A 145 -5.53 -14.49 8.80
CA VAL A 145 -6.39 -14.15 9.95
C VAL A 145 -7.55 -13.28 9.52
N ALA A 146 -7.29 -12.30 8.67
CA ALA A 146 -8.27 -11.34 8.22
C ALA A 146 -7.84 -10.72 6.89
N LYS A 147 -8.83 -10.38 6.06
CA LYS A 147 -8.64 -9.45 4.95
C LYS A 147 -8.71 -8.02 5.49
N LEU A 148 -7.74 -7.21 5.12
CA LEU A 148 -7.65 -5.81 5.54
C LEU A 148 -8.44 -4.91 4.58
N PRO A 149 -8.93 -3.75 5.06
CA PRO A 149 -9.47 -2.74 4.17
C PRO A 149 -8.38 -2.23 3.21
N LEU A 150 -8.82 -1.56 2.14
CA LEU A 150 -7.90 -0.83 1.28
C LEU A 150 -7.12 0.19 2.14
N PRO A 151 -5.80 0.26 1.99
CA PRO A 151 -4.99 1.20 2.75
C PRO A 151 -5.12 2.61 2.18
N ASP A 152 -4.86 3.58 3.06
CA ASP A 152 -4.54 4.94 2.68
C ASP A 152 -3.05 5.00 2.34
N ILE A 153 -2.73 5.45 1.14
CA ILE A 153 -1.36 5.63 0.68
C ILE A 153 -1.06 7.13 0.79
N ASP A 154 -0.41 7.51 1.88
CA ASP A 154 -0.06 8.89 2.15
C ASP A 154 1.21 9.26 1.38
N GLY A 155 1.16 10.32 0.57
CA GLY A 155 2.37 10.85 -0.04
C GLY A 155 2.13 11.76 -1.24
N THR A 156 2.02 13.04 -0.96
CA THR A 156 2.12 14.09 -1.99
C THR A 156 3.55 14.29 -2.50
N THR A 157 4.55 13.73 -1.79
CA THR A 157 5.97 13.81 -2.16
C THR A 157 6.59 12.42 -2.28
N LEU A 158 7.57 12.28 -3.17
CA LEU A 158 8.33 11.03 -3.40
C LEU A 158 8.89 10.39 -2.11
N ARG A 159 9.15 11.20 -1.07
CA ARG A 159 9.71 10.74 0.20
C ARG A 159 8.68 10.09 1.13
N THR A 160 7.40 10.44 1.00
CA THR A 160 6.31 9.85 1.81
C THR A 160 5.48 8.84 1.05
N ALA A 161 5.47 8.86 -0.28
CA ALA A 161 4.66 7.99 -1.17
C ALA A 161 4.82 6.46 -0.99
N SER A 162 5.67 6.01 -0.08
CA SER A 162 5.85 4.62 0.30
C SER A 162 5.13 4.23 1.60
N GLN A 163 4.49 5.19 2.29
CA GLN A 163 3.78 4.94 3.54
C GLN A 163 2.37 4.42 3.28
N ILE A 164 2.06 3.28 3.88
CA ILE A 164 0.79 2.56 3.75
C ILE A 164 0.17 2.49 5.13
N THR A 165 -1.03 3.04 5.29
CA THR A 165 -1.75 3.07 6.56
C THR A 165 -3.09 2.37 6.41
N PHE A 166 -3.52 1.63 7.43
CA PHE A 166 -4.83 0.98 7.42
C PHE A 166 -5.73 1.62 8.47
N ASN A 167 -6.91 2.09 8.07
CA ASN A 167 -7.93 2.58 9.00
C ASN A 167 -8.69 1.41 9.66
N VAL A 168 -7.95 0.64 10.47
CA VAL A 168 -8.48 -0.52 11.17
C VAL A 168 -7.79 -0.70 12.51
N ASP A 169 -8.49 -1.21 13.51
CA ASP A 169 -7.86 -1.53 14.80
C ASP A 169 -7.16 -2.88 14.76
N MET A 170 -5.85 -2.87 15.04
CA MET A 170 -4.99 -4.06 15.10
C MET A 170 -4.43 -4.31 16.51
N SER A 171 -4.93 -3.60 17.54
CA SER A 171 -4.37 -3.65 18.90
C SER A 171 -4.40 -5.03 19.54
N ASN A 172 -5.31 -5.90 19.10
CA ASN A 172 -5.41 -7.29 19.55
C ASN A 172 -4.38 -8.24 18.91
N TYR A 173 -3.60 -7.75 17.95
CA TYR A 173 -2.63 -8.54 17.20
C TYR A 173 -1.21 -8.04 17.46
N ILE A 174 -0.27 -8.97 17.65
CA ILE A 174 1.16 -8.65 17.72
C ILE A 174 1.69 -8.43 16.30
N VAL A 175 1.43 -7.25 15.73
CA VAL A 175 1.85 -6.90 14.35
C VAL A 175 3.30 -6.42 14.33
N LYS A 176 4.08 -7.01 13.43
CA LYS A 176 5.51 -6.72 13.21
C LYS A 176 5.78 -6.23 11.78
#